data_AF-A0A4D4N482-F1
#
_entry.id   AF-A0A4D4N482-F1
#
_cell.length_a   1.000
_cell.length_b   1.000
_cell.length_c   1.000
_cell.angle_alpha   90.00
_cell.angle_beta   90.00
_cell.angle_gamma   90.00
#
_symmetry.space_group_name_H-M   'P 1'
#
loop_
_entity.id
_entity.type
_entity.pdbx_description
1 polymer ?
#
loop_
_entity_poly.entity_id
_entity_poly.type
_entity_poly.pdbx_seq_one_letter_code
_entity_poly.pdbx_strand_id
1 'polypeptide(L)' 'MLRWHIQLGNIVIPKSVTPSRIKENIEVFDFSLDDEDIAAISALNEDRRLGPDPATFDMG' A
#
# COMPACT_ATOMS: atom_id res chain seq x y z
N MET A 1 4.52 -1.40 4.39
CA MET A 1 3.36 -1.09 3.52
C MET A 1 3.44 -1.72 2.14
N LEU A 2 4.42 -1.40 1.28
CA LEU A 2 4.48 -1.97 -0.08
C LEU A 2 4.56 -3.51 -0.07
N ARG A 3 5.43 -4.07 0.77
CA ARG A 3 5.56 -5.52 0.97
C ARG A 3 4.25 -6.19 1.39
N TRP A 4 3.53 -5.57 2.32
CA TRP A 4 2.23 -6.07 2.80
C TRP A 4 1.22 -6.17 1.65
N HIS A 5 1.07 -5.11 0.83
CA HIS A 5 0.19 -5.17 -0.33
C HIS A 5 0.60 -6.23 -1.36
N ILE A 6 1.90 -6.42 -1.59
CA ILE A 6 2.43 -7.47 -2.49
C ILE A 6 2.09 -8.87 -1.95
N GLN A 7 2.24 -9.12 -0.64
CA GLN A 7 1.91 -10.41 -0.04
C GLN A 7 0.40 -10.71 -0.02
N LEU A 8 -0.45 -9.66 -0.03
CA LEU A 8 -1.89 -9.81 -0.26
C LEU A 8 -2.26 -10.09 -1.74
N GLY A 9 -1.28 -10.15 -2.65
CA GLY A 9 -1.49 -10.41 -4.08
C GLY A 9 -1.85 -9.17 -4.91
N ASN A 10 -1.74 -7.97 -4.35
CA ASN A 10 -2.07 -6.73 -5.06
C ASN A 10 -0.90 -6.24 -5.92
N ILE A 11 -1.22 -5.64 -7.07
CA ILE A 11 -0.26 -4.84 -7.84
C ILE A 11 -0.14 -3.46 -7.18
N VAL A 12 1.09 -3.03 -6.86
CA VAL A 12 1.35 -1.80 -6.11
C VAL A 12 2.01 -0.76 -7.02
N ILE A 13 1.47 0.47 -7.04
CA ILE A 13 1.97 1.59 -7.86
C ILE A 13 2.34 2.75 -6.93
N PRO A 14 3.53 2.73 -6.29
CA PRO A 14 3.92 3.77 -5.35
C PRO A 14 4.30 5.07 -6.06
N LYS A 15 3.66 6.18 -5.68
CA LYS A 15 4.02 7.51 -6.17
C LYS A 15 5.28 8.02 -5.46
N SER A 16 6.29 8.43 -6.22
CA SER A 16 7.45 9.17 -5.72
C SER A 16 8.05 10.04 -6.83
N VAL A 17 8.60 11.20 -6.46
CA VAL A 17 9.39 12.07 -7.36
C VAL A 17 10.87 12.13 -6.97
N THR A 18 11.23 11.55 -5.82
CA THR A 18 12.60 11.56 -5.30
C THR A 18 13.32 10.27 -5.72
N PRO A 19 14.47 10.35 -6.41
CA PRO A 19 15.16 9.16 -6.92
C PRO A 19 15.52 8.12 -5.86
N SER A 20 16.00 8.54 -4.69
CA SER A 20 16.32 7.63 -3.57
C SER A 20 15.09 6.85 -3.10
N ARG A 21 13.94 7.52 -2.99
CA ARG A 21 12.66 6.90 -2.62
C ARG A 21 12.12 5.95 -3.69
N ILE A 22 12.34 6.25 -4.97
CA ILE A 22 11.98 5.33 -6.06
C ILE A 22 12.79 4.04 -5.93
N LYS A 23 14.10 4.15 -5.69
CA LYS A 23 14.97 2.99 -5.49
C LYS A 23 14.54 2.17 -4.27
N GLU A 24 14.36 2.82 -3.12
CA GLU A 24 13.93 2.15 -1.88
C GLU A 24 12.56 1.47 -2.04
N ASN A 25 11.63 2.06 -2.79
CA ASN A 25 10.31 1.46 -3.04
C ASN A 25 10.38 0.19 -3.90
N ILE A 26 11.44 0.01 -4.70
CA ILE A 26 11.67 -1.20 -5.51
C ILE A 26 12.38 -2.28 -4.68
N GLU A 27 13.20 -1.89 -3.72
CA GLU A 27 13.93 -2.78 -2.80
C GLU A 27 13.04 -3.33 -1.67
N VAL A 28 11.90 -3.94 -2.03
CA VAL A 28 10.94 -4.53 -1.08
C VAL A 28 10.77 -6.04 -1.26
N PHE A 29 11.69 -6.66 -1.97
CA PHE A 29 11.66 -8.10 -2.30
C PHE A 29 12.67 -8.93 -1.50
N ASP A 30 13.55 -8.28 -0.76
CA ASP A 30 14.62 -8.87 0.05
C ASP A 30 14.18 -9.31 1.46
N PHE A 31 12.94 -9.00 1.85
CA PHE A 31 12.32 -9.46 3.09
C PHE A 31 10.87 -9.92 2.88
N SER A 32 10.33 -10.63 3.87
CA SER A 32 8.92 -11.00 3.96
C SER A 32 8.37 -10.67 5.34
N LEU A 33 7.10 -10.31 5.40
CA LEU A 33 6.33 -10.24 6.64
C LEU A 33 5.81 -11.64 6.97
N ASP A 34 5.84 -12.01 8.24
CA ASP A 34 5.19 -13.23 8.70
C ASP A 34 3.67 -13.04 8.85
N ASP A 35 2.97 -14.12 9.18
CA ASP A 35 1.51 -14.11 9.28
C ASP A 35 1.01 -13.22 10.42
N GLU A 36 1.79 -13.08 11.50
CA GLU A 36 1.44 -12.23 12.65
C GLU A 36 1.53 -10.75 12.26
N ASP A 37 2.60 -10.35 11.56
CA ASP A 37 2.77 -9.01 11.01
C ASP A 37 1.65 -8.66 10.01
N ILE A 38 1.31 -9.58 9.11
CA ILE A 38 0.23 -9.40 8.13
C ILE A 38 -1.10 -9.17 8.86
N ALA A 39 -1.38 -9.97 9.90
CA ALA A 39 -2.61 -9.86 10.68
C ALA A 39 -2.67 -8.54 11.47
N ALA A 40 -1.57 -8.14 12.11
CA ALA A 40 -1.48 -6.90 12.87
C ALA A 40 -1.71 -5.67 11.99
N ILE A 41 -1.12 -5.62 10.79
CA ILE A 41 -1.33 -4.51 9.84
C ILE A 41 -2.78 -4.50 9.34
N SER A 42 -3.35 -5.67 9.04
CA SER A 42 -4.73 -5.77 8.55
C SER A 42 -5.75 -5.30 9.58
N ALA A 43 -5.47 -5.48 10.88
CA ALA A 43 -6.31 -5.02 11.98
C ALA A 43 -6.38 -3.48 12.12
N LEU A 44 -5.47 -2.73 11.46
CA LEU A 44 -5.48 -1.26 11.46
C LEU A 44 -6.50 -0.66 10.47
N ASN A 45 -7.23 -1.50 9.71
CA ASN A 45 -8.22 -0.99 8.78
C ASN A 45 -9.40 -0.33 9.51
N GLU A 46 -9.69 0.93 9.17
CA GLU A 46 -10.82 1.71 9.69
C GLU A 46 -11.91 1.95 8.62
N ASP A 47 -11.85 1.25 7.48
CA ASP A 47 -12.71 1.49 6.30
C ASP A 47 -12.74 2.96 5.83
N ARG A 48 -11.67 3.69 6.15
CA ARG A 48 -11.52 5.11 5.87
C ARG A 48 -10.92 5.35 4.49
N ARG A 49 -11.61 6.16 3.68
CA ARG A 49 -11.09 6.62 2.38
C ARG A 49 -10.25 7.89 2.55
N LEU A 50 -9.11 7.95 1.87
CA LEU A 50 -8.28 9.17 1.75
C LEU A 50 -8.64 10.01 0.51
N GLY A 51 -9.25 9.39 -0.51
CA GLY A 51 -9.76 10.05 -1.70
C GLY A 51 -11.28 10.19 -1.68
N PRO A 52 -11.86 10.86 -2.70
CA PRO A 52 -13.31 11.00 -2.83
C PRO A 52 -14.00 9.63 -2.98
N ASP A 53 -15.27 9.56 -2.56
CA ASP A 53 -16.08 8.36 -2.73
C ASP A 53 -16.45 8.18 -4.21
N PRO A 54 -16.03 7.09 -4.87
CA PRO A 54 -16.34 6.86 -6.28
C PRO A 54 -17.84 6.78 -6.58
N ALA A 55 -18.69 6.47 -5.59
CA ALA A 55 -20.14 6.41 -5.78
C ALA A 55 -20.80 7.80 -5.87
N THR A 56 -20.18 8.83 -5.28
CA THR A 56 -20.73 10.20 -5.23
C THR A 56 -19.79 11.23 -5.85
N PHE A 57 -18.65 10.82 -6.40
CA PHE A 57 -17.68 11.71 -6.98
C PHE A 57 -18.18 12.26 -8.31
N ASP A 58 -18.27 13.58 -8.41
CA ASP A 58 -18.60 14.33 -9.60
C ASP A 58 -17.50 15.38 -9.86
N MET A 59 -17.07 15.51 -11.11
CA MET A 59 -16.07 16.50 -11.53
C MET A 59 -16.70 17.78 -12.12
N GLY A 60 -18.03 17.83 -12.28
CA GLY A 60 -18.74 18.93 -12.93
C GLY A 60 -18.78 18.86 -14.45
#